data_AF-A0A7C2PF89-F1
#
_entry.id   AF-A0A7C2PF89-F1
#
_cell.length_a   1.000
_cell.length_b   1.000
_cell.length_c   1.000
_cell.angle_alpha   90.00
_cell.angle_beta   90.00
_cell.angle_gamma   90.00
#
_symmetry.space_group_name_H-M   'P 1'
#
loop_
_entity.id
_entity.type
_entity.pdbx_description
1 polymer ?
#
loop_
_entity_poly.entity_id
_entity_poly.type
_entity_poly.pdbx_seq_one_letter_code
_entity_poly.pdbx_strand_id
1 'polypeptide(L)'
;MSIRKQKFTLYSLTNFPVREPAEVYCISSPDVALRLKSIGISEGSIVEIIHHDFTSEKFVLLVGESRIALDKSYVKHILVRPLKSSFETLKELAVYDPLTNFFNRHFAEKVLKRELANPPYTIAIGDLDNFKKINDTYGHLAGDKVLREIASVIRQNLRKTDLVVRWGGEEFLIF
;
A
#
# COMPACT_ATOMS: atom_id res chain seq x y z
N MET A 1 11.71 -28.10 -3.20
CA MET A 1 10.85 -26.96 -2.81
C MET A 1 11.43 -25.71 -3.46
N SER A 2 10.99 -25.41 -4.69
CA SER A 2 11.59 -24.34 -5.50
C SER A 2 10.89 -23.02 -5.16
N ILE A 3 11.56 -22.17 -4.37
CA ILE A 3 11.10 -20.81 -4.12
C ILE A 3 11.19 -20.09 -5.47
N ARG A 4 10.04 -19.83 -6.09
CA ARG A 4 9.94 -18.93 -7.25
C ARG A 4 10.58 -17.61 -6.84
N LYS A 5 11.79 -17.33 -7.33
CA LYS A 5 12.40 -15.99 -7.27
C LYS A 5 11.48 -15.07 -8.06
N GLN A 6 10.57 -14.37 -7.38
CA GLN A 6 9.86 -13.24 -7.97
C GLN A 6 10.92 -12.31 -8.55
N LYS A 7 10.84 -12.02 -9.85
CA LYS A 7 11.67 -11.01 -10.51
C LYS A 7 11.20 -9.66 -9.98
N PHE A 8 11.83 -9.17 -8.93
CA PHE A 8 11.62 -7.79 -8.48
C PHE A 8 12.38 -6.85 -9.41
N THR A 9 11.71 -5.82 -9.90
CA THR A 9 12.38 -4.68 -10.55
C THR A 9 13.08 -3.89 -9.45
N LEU A 10 14.41 -3.84 -9.50
CA LEU A 10 15.23 -3.01 -8.63
C LEU A 10 15.36 -1.62 -9.23
N TYR A 11 15.26 -0.60 -8.39
CA TYR A 11 15.37 0.80 -8.80
C TYR A 11 16.60 1.42 -8.13
N SER A 12 17.32 2.26 -8.86
CA SER A 12 18.22 3.22 -8.21
C SER A 12 17.36 4.20 -7.42
N LEU A 13 17.74 4.49 -6.16
CA LEU A 13 17.02 5.43 -5.33
C LEU A 13 16.97 6.83 -5.97
N THR A 14 17.95 7.21 -6.79
CA THR A 14 17.94 8.48 -7.54
C THR A 14 16.77 8.62 -8.51
N ASN A 15 16.22 7.49 -8.98
CA ASN A 15 15.13 7.43 -9.96
C ASN A 15 13.82 6.97 -9.32
N PHE A 16 13.77 6.89 -7.98
CA PHE A 16 12.59 6.46 -7.25
C PHE A 16 11.68 7.67 -6.97
N PRO A 17 10.34 7.51 -7.03
CA PRO A 17 9.42 8.60 -6.76
C PRO A 17 9.54 9.17 -5.35
N VAL A 18 9.36 10.49 -5.25
CA VAL A 18 9.32 11.24 -3.98
C VAL A 18 8.02 10.90 -3.23
N ARG A 19 8.08 10.79 -1.90
CA ARG A 19 6.99 10.38 -1.01
C ARG A 19 6.46 8.96 -1.22
N GLU A 20 7.27 8.09 -1.81
CA GLU A 20 6.97 6.67 -1.85
C GLU A 20 7.96 5.89 -0.96
N PRO A 21 7.46 5.07 -0.02
CA PRO A 21 8.32 4.28 0.84
C PRO A 21 8.87 3.07 0.07
N ALA A 22 10.16 2.85 0.24
CA ALA A 22 10.89 1.77 -0.38
C ALA A 22 11.78 1.07 0.65
N GLU A 23 12.10 -0.19 0.40
CA GLU A 23 13.06 -0.91 1.21
C GLU A 23 14.41 -0.91 0.49
N VAL A 24 15.47 -0.60 1.24
CA VAL A 24 16.85 -0.73 0.76
C VAL A 24 17.14 -2.21 0.54
N TYR A 25 17.26 -2.59 -0.73
CA TYR A 25 17.54 -3.97 -1.11
C TYR A 25 19.03 -4.27 -1.07
N CYS A 26 19.85 -3.34 -1.59
CA CYS A 26 21.30 -3.50 -1.65
C CYS A 26 21.99 -2.13 -1.74
N ILE A 27 23.21 -2.02 -1.21
CA ILE A 27 24.10 -0.88 -1.45
C ILE A 27 25.26 -1.35 -2.33
N SER A 28 25.33 -0.84 -3.56
CA SER A 28 26.23 -1.36 -4.61
C SER A 28 27.71 -1.06 -4.41
N SER A 29 28.07 -0.20 -3.46
CA SER A 29 29.45 0.15 -3.13
C SER A 29 29.78 -0.19 -1.67
N PRO A 30 30.78 -1.06 -1.39
CA PRO A 30 31.15 -1.45 -0.03
C PRO A 30 31.58 -0.29 0.88
N ASP A 31 32.38 0.66 0.35
CA ASP A 31 32.83 1.83 1.11
C ASP A 31 31.67 2.74 1.49
N VAL A 32 30.72 2.90 0.57
CA VAL A 32 29.49 3.68 0.80
C VAL A 32 28.58 2.95 1.78
N ALA A 33 28.49 1.62 1.70
CA ALA A 33 27.68 0.81 2.61
C ALA A 33 28.12 0.98 4.07
N LEU A 34 29.44 0.98 4.34
CA LEU A 34 29.96 1.21 5.69
C LEU A 34 29.56 2.59 6.23
N ARG A 35 29.66 3.64 5.40
CA ARG A 35 29.28 5.01 5.77
C ARG A 35 27.77 5.13 5.99
N LEU A 36 26.96 4.61 5.09
CA LEU A 36 25.50 4.63 5.19
C LEU A 36 25.01 3.85 6.43
N LYS A 37 25.64 2.73 6.77
CA LYS A 37 25.31 1.96 7.97
C LYS A 37 25.54 2.78 9.24
N SER A 38 26.60 3.58 9.29
CA SER A 38 26.91 4.43 10.44
C SER A 38 25.87 5.53 10.70
N ILE A 39 25.06 5.88 9.68
CA ILE A 39 23.98 6.87 9.77
C ILE A 39 22.59 6.21 9.75
N GLY A 40 22.49 4.91 9.97
CA GLY A 40 21.21 4.19 10.10
C GLY A 40 20.60 3.66 8.80
N ILE A 41 21.33 3.71 7.68
CA ILE A 41 20.88 3.19 6.39
C ILE A 41 21.63 1.89 6.07
N SER A 42 20.90 0.77 6.08
CA SER A 42 21.44 -0.55 5.72
C SER A 42 20.44 -1.32 4.86
N GLU A 43 20.84 -2.47 4.35
CA GLU A 43 19.90 -3.42 3.74
C GLU A 43 18.75 -3.73 4.72
N GLY A 44 17.52 -3.73 4.21
CA GLY A 44 16.29 -3.86 4.98
C GLY A 44 15.75 -2.55 5.59
N SER A 45 16.51 -1.44 5.57
CA SER A 45 16.00 -0.15 6.02
C SER A 45 14.85 0.33 5.13
N ILE A 46 13.78 0.83 5.75
CA ILE A 46 12.72 1.53 5.04
C ILE A 46 13.14 2.98 4.86
N VAL A 47 13.09 3.45 3.62
CA VAL A 47 13.49 4.81 3.23
C VAL A 47 12.38 5.46 2.41
N GLU A 48 12.18 6.75 2.60
CA GLU A 48 11.29 7.57 1.77
C GLU A 48 12.04 8.83 1.36
N ILE A 49 12.01 9.18 0.07
CA ILE A 49 12.56 10.46 -0.38
C ILE A 49 11.53 11.54 -0.02
N ILE A 50 11.87 12.42 0.92
CA ILE A 50 11.02 13.55 1.32
C ILE A 50 11.16 14.67 0.29
N HIS A 51 12.39 14.92 -0.15
CA HIS A 51 12.74 16.05 -1.00
C HIS A 51 14.02 15.75 -1.79
N HIS A 52 14.11 16.31 -2.99
CA HIS A 52 15.32 16.33 -3.80
C HIS A 52 15.55 17.76 -4.30
N ASP A 53 16.69 18.33 -3.90
CA ASP A 53 17.14 19.63 -4.39
C ASP A 53 18.02 19.42 -5.62
N PHE A 54 17.48 19.80 -6.79
CA PHE A 54 18.17 19.68 -8.07
C PHE A 54 19.38 20.61 -8.21
N THR A 55 19.44 21.71 -7.45
CA THR A 55 20.54 22.68 -7.53
C THR A 55 21.76 22.22 -6.76
N SER A 56 21.56 21.59 -5.60
CA SER A 56 22.64 21.08 -4.75
C SER A 56 22.90 19.57 -4.89
N GLU A 57 22.15 18.88 -5.76
CA GLU A 57 22.15 17.42 -5.91
C GLU A 57 21.98 16.65 -4.59
N LYS A 58 21.23 17.23 -3.63
CA LYS A 58 20.97 16.62 -2.32
C LYS A 58 19.59 16.00 -2.25
N PHE A 59 19.55 14.82 -1.63
CA PHE A 59 18.33 14.10 -1.30
C PHE A 59 18.13 14.12 0.20
N VAL A 60 16.90 14.38 0.64
CA VAL A 60 16.50 14.24 2.04
C VAL A 60 15.68 12.96 2.15
N LEU A 61 16.22 11.99 2.88
CA LEU A 61 15.59 10.70 3.14
C LEU A 61 14.97 10.70 4.54
N LEU A 62 13.78 10.14 4.67
CA LEU A 62 13.23 9.70 5.95
C LEU A 62 13.62 8.24 6.17
N VAL A 63 14.23 7.95 7.32
CA VAL A 63 14.66 6.61 7.72
C VAL A 63 14.27 6.40 9.17
N GLY A 64 13.23 5.60 9.40
CA GLY A 64 12.54 5.61 10.70
C GLY A 64 12.02 7.01 11.03
N GLU A 65 12.39 7.56 12.18
CA GLU A 65 12.05 8.94 12.59
C GLU A 65 13.11 9.98 12.18
N SER A 66 14.24 9.54 11.61
CA SER A 66 15.37 10.40 11.29
C SER A 66 15.29 10.96 9.87
N ARG A 67 15.63 12.24 9.72
CA ARG A 67 15.81 12.88 8.41
C ARG A 67 17.28 12.99 8.09
N ILE A 68 17.69 12.39 6.97
CA ILE A 68 19.09 12.29 6.57
C ILE A 68 19.25 12.97 5.23
N ALA A 69 20.13 13.98 5.16
CA ALA A 69 20.51 14.61 3.91
C ALA A 69 21.73 13.90 3.31
N LEU A 70 21.62 13.44 2.07
CA LEU A 70 22.67 12.76 1.34
C LEU A 70 22.91 13.41 -0.01
N ASP A 71 24.17 13.44 -0.41
CA ASP A 71 24.56 13.81 -1.76
C ASP A 71 24.22 12.68 -2.74
N LYS A 72 23.87 13.03 -3.98
CA LYS A 72 23.58 12.09 -5.08
C LYS A 72 24.65 11.03 -5.27
N SER A 73 25.92 11.35 -4.99
CA SER A 73 27.04 10.40 -5.04
C SER A 73 26.86 9.20 -4.09
N TYR A 74 26.14 9.36 -2.98
CA TYR A 74 25.78 8.27 -2.07
C TYR A 74 24.50 7.57 -2.52
N VAL A 75 23.47 8.35 -2.87
CA VAL A 75 22.13 7.85 -3.20
C VAL A 75 22.13 6.93 -4.42
N LYS A 76 22.98 7.20 -5.43
CA LYS A 76 23.12 6.36 -6.63
C LYS A 76 23.55 4.92 -6.33
N HIS A 77 24.16 4.69 -5.17
CA HIS A 77 24.57 3.36 -4.75
C HIS A 77 23.47 2.60 -4.01
N ILE A 78 22.37 3.26 -3.64
CA ILE A 78 21.26 2.64 -2.91
C ILE A 78 20.28 2.08 -3.93
N LEU A 79 20.21 0.75 -3.99
CA LEU A 79 19.20 0.04 -4.76
C LEU A 79 18.02 -0.28 -3.85
N VAL A 80 16.84 0.13 -4.27
CA VAL A 80 15.61 -0.06 -3.52
C VAL A 80 14.60 -0.90 -4.26
N ARG A 81 13.70 -1.52 -3.49
CA ARG A 81 12.48 -2.14 -4.00
C ARG A 81 11.25 -1.39 -3.48
N PRO A 82 10.23 -1.15 -4.30
CA PRO A 82 8.99 -0.54 -3.84
C PRO A 82 8.33 -1.44 -2.77
N LEU A 83 7.90 -0.85 -1.66
CA LEU A 83 7.04 -1.56 -0.70
C LEU A 83 5.61 -1.71 -1.26
N LYS A 84 5.18 -0.75 -2.07
CA LYS A 84 3.86 -0.73 -2.69
C LYS A 84 3.57 -1.99 -3.51
N SER A 85 4.53 -2.46 -4.33
CA SER A 85 4.34 -3.66 -5.14
C SER A 85 4.22 -4.94 -4.30
N SER A 86 4.95 -5.02 -3.17
CA SER A 86 4.83 -6.13 -2.23
C SER A 86 3.50 -6.08 -1.48
N PHE A 87 3.05 -4.88 -1.10
CA PHE A 87 1.75 -4.66 -0.45
C PHE A 87 0.57 -4.90 -1.40
N GLU A 88 0.67 -4.49 -2.65
CA GLU A 88 -0.29 -4.78 -3.71
C GLU A 88 -0.34 -6.29 -3.97
N THR A 89 0.80 -6.97 -4.04
CA THR A 89 0.85 -8.45 -4.14
C THR A 89 0.17 -9.11 -2.93
N LEU A 90 0.40 -8.60 -1.71
CA LEU A 90 -0.27 -9.10 -0.51
C LEU A 90 -1.78 -8.82 -0.56
N LYS A 91 -2.21 -7.65 -1.04
CA LYS A 91 -3.62 -7.32 -1.28
C LYS A 91 -4.25 -8.22 -2.34
N GLU A 92 -3.52 -8.58 -3.39
CA GLU A 92 -3.95 -9.51 -4.44
C GLU A 92 -4.11 -10.95 -3.94
N LEU A 93 -3.37 -11.33 -2.89
CA LEU A 93 -3.47 -12.63 -2.24
C LEU A 93 -4.52 -12.63 -1.11
N ALA A 94 -4.79 -11.48 -0.52
CA ALA A 94 -5.84 -11.35 0.47
C ALA A 94 -7.20 -11.61 -0.19
N VAL A 95 -8.05 -12.37 0.49
CA VAL A 95 -9.45 -12.57 0.09
C VAL A 95 -10.34 -11.49 0.73
N TYR A 96 -9.98 -11.08 1.95
CA TYR A 96 -10.76 -10.16 2.77
C TYR A 96 -10.05 -8.81 2.95
N ASP A 97 -10.84 -7.75 3.07
CA ASP A 97 -10.41 -6.44 3.53
C ASP A 97 -10.15 -6.47 5.05
N PRO A 98 -8.96 -6.07 5.53
CA PRO A 98 -8.59 -6.22 6.93
C PRO A 98 -9.37 -5.31 7.88
N LEU A 99 -9.97 -4.22 7.39
CA LEU A 99 -10.70 -3.29 8.25
C LEU A 99 -12.14 -3.74 8.49
N THR A 100 -12.82 -4.17 7.45
CA THR A 100 -14.27 -4.50 7.47
C THR A 100 -14.54 -6.01 7.52
N ASN A 101 -13.54 -6.83 7.21
CA ASN A 101 -13.64 -8.28 7.04
C ASN A 101 -14.71 -8.67 6.00
N PHE A 102 -14.92 -7.83 5.00
CA PHE A 102 -15.65 -8.14 3.77
C PHE A 102 -14.69 -8.61 2.70
N PHE A 103 -15.20 -9.17 1.61
CA PHE A 103 -14.35 -9.51 0.48
C PHE A 103 -13.71 -8.24 -0.08
N ASN A 104 -12.47 -8.34 -0.55
CA ASN A 104 -11.88 -7.22 -1.26
C ASN A 104 -12.28 -7.23 -2.74
N ARG A 105 -12.11 -6.09 -3.40
CA ARG A 105 -12.40 -5.92 -4.82
C ARG A 105 -11.76 -6.99 -5.71
N HIS A 106 -10.51 -7.36 -5.43
CA HIS A 106 -9.78 -8.33 -6.26
C HIS A 106 -10.38 -9.74 -6.21
N PHE A 107 -10.81 -10.18 -5.02
CA PHE A 107 -11.55 -11.43 -4.90
C PHE A 107 -12.86 -11.35 -5.68
N ALA A 108 -13.59 -10.25 -5.54
CA ALA A 108 -14.86 -10.05 -6.24
C ALA A 108 -14.69 -10.08 -7.76
N GLU A 109 -13.67 -9.42 -8.32
CA GLU A 109 -13.40 -9.44 -9.77
C GLU A 109 -13.14 -10.85 -10.32
N LYS A 110 -12.59 -11.76 -9.50
CA LYS A 110 -12.39 -13.18 -9.86
C LYS A 110 -13.69 -13.98 -9.80
N VAL A 111 -14.53 -13.73 -8.79
CA VAL A 111 -15.72 -14.55 -8.51
C VAL A 111 -16.97 -14.04 -9.23
N LEU A 112 -17.17 -12.73 -9.31
CA LEU A 112 -18.34 -12.11 -9.95
C LEU A 112 -18.52 -12.59 -11.39
N LYS A 113 -17.43 -12.79 -12.16
CA LYS A 113 -17.54 -13.33 -13.54
C LYS A 113 -18.26 -14.69 -13.60
N ARG A 114 -18.10 -15.53 -12.57
CA ARG A 114 -18.77 -16.83 -12.48
C ARG A 114 -20.20 -16.68 -11.99
N GLU A 115 -20.43 -15.86 -10.98
CA GLU A 115 -21.75 -15.68 -10.37
C GLU A 115 -22.73 -14.98 -11.33
N LEU A 116 -22.25 -14.00 -12.11
CA LEU A 116 -23.04 -13.31 -13.14
C LEU A 116 -23.44 -14.19 -14.32
N ALA A 117 -22.87 -15.40 -14.45
CA ALA A 117 -23.29 -16.35 -15.48
C ALA A 117 -24.61 -17.07 -15.13
N ASN A 118 -25.09 -16.96 -13.88
CA ASN A 118 -26.29 -17.65 -13.40
C ASN A 118 -27.38 -16.65 -12.94
N PRO A 119 -28.15 -16.06 -13.87
CA PRO A 119 -29.27 -15.20 -13.50
C PRO A 119 -30.44 -15.99 -12.86
N PRO A 120 -31.33 -15.33 -12.11
CA PRO A 120 -31.36 -13.89 -11.84
C PRO A 120 -30.48 -13.48 -10.65
N TYR A 121 -29.85 -12.31 -10.74
CA TYR A 121 -29.06 -11.69 -9.68
C TYR A 121 -29.36 -10.19 -9.58
N THR A 122 -28.99 -9.57 -8.46
CA THR A 122 -29.04 -8.10 -8.26
C THR A 122 -27.68 -7.64 -7.77
N ILE A 123 -27.18 -6.53 -8.32
CA ILE A 123 -25.97 -5.89 -7.81
C ILE A 123 -26.37 -4.50 -7.32
N ALA A 124 -25.89 -4.14 -6.14
CA ALA A 124 -25.92 -2.78 -5.62
C ALA A 124 -24.48 -2.31 -5.34
N ILE A 125 -24.18 -1.06 -5.67
CA ILE A 125 -22.96 -0.38 -5.25
C ILE A 125 -23.36 0.90 -4.52
N GLY A 126 -22.73 1.15 -3.39
CA GLY A 126 -22.96 2.33 -2.56
C GLY A 126 -21.65 2.96 -2.13
N ASP A 127 -21.68 4.27 -1.96
CA ASP A 127 -20.57 5.09 -1.48
C ASP A 127 -21.02 5.84 -0.21
N LEU A 128 -20.09 6.15 0.70
CA LEU A 128 -20.41 6.89 1.92
C LEU A 128 -20.29 8.39 1.69
N ASP A 129 -21.45 9.06 1.64
CA ASP A 129 -21.51 10.51 1.47
C ASP A 129 -20.68 11.27 2.51
N ASN A 130 -19.89 12.24 2.05
CA ASN A 130 -19.07 13.12 2.86
C ASN A 130 -18.02 12.39 3.74
N PHE A 131 -17.63 11.15 3.42
CA PHE A 131 -16.66 10.41 4.22
C PHE A 131 -15.32 11.14 4.37
N LYS A 132 -14.83 11.78 3.30
CA LYS A 132 -13.63 12.64 3.36
C LYS A 132 -13.74 13.74 4.43
N LYS A 133 -14.91 14.37 4.58
CA LYS A 133 -15.12 15.42 5.60
C LYS A 133 -14.97 14.87 7.02
N ILE A 134 -15.39 13.63 7.26
CA ILE A 134 -15.20 12.95 8.55
C ILE A 134 -13.71 12.76 8.81
N ASN A 135 -12.96 12.26 7.83
CA ASN A 135 -11.51 12.10 7.94
C ASN A 135 -10.80 13.44 8.18
N ASP A 136 -11.17 14.48 7.45
CA ASP A 136 -10.55 15.80 7.57
C ASP A 136 -10.85 16.47 8.93
N THR A 137 -12.03 16.21 9.50
CA THR A 137 -12.47 16.81 10.78
C THR A 137 -11.99 16.03 12.01
N TYR A 138 -12.01 14.70 11.95
CA TYR A 138 -11.81 13.83 13.11
C TYR A 138 -10.62 12.87 12.96
N GLY A 139 -9.91 12.92 11.83
CA GLY A 139 -8.77 12.06 11.51
C GLY A 139 -9.17 10.68 10.98
N HIS A 140 -8.20 10.01 10.35
CA HIS A 140 -8.40 8.71 9.70
C HIS A 140 -8.85 7.59 10.65
N LEU A 141 -8.43 7.62 11.91
CA LEU A 141 -8.87 6.63 12.92
C LEU A 141 -10.40 6.71 13.16
N ALA A 142 -10.98 7.91 13.07
CA ALA A 142 -12.42 8.08 13.18
C ALA A 142 -13.13 7.55 11.92
N GLY A 143 -12.60 7.82 10.73
CA GLY A 143 -13.11 7.22 9.49
C GLY A 143 -13.07 5.70 9.51
N ASP A 144 -11.99 5.10 10.02
CA ASP A 144 -11.87 3.66 10.19
C ASP A 144 -12.95 3.10 11.11
N LYS A 145 -13.30 3.82 12.18
CA LYS A 145 -14.40 3.44 13.07
C LYS A 145 -15.74 3.48 12.34
N VAL A 146 -16.01 4.54 11.58
CA VAL A 146 -17.24 4.67 10.77
C VAL A 146 -17.36 3.52 9.76
N LEU A 147 -16.27 3.17 9.06
CA LEU A 147 -16.27 2.06 8.11
C LEU A 147 -16.57 0.71 8.77
N ARG A 148 -16.04 0.46 9.97
CA ARG A 148 -16.37 -0.75 10.75
C ARG A 148 -17.84 -0.78 11.17
N GLU A 149 -18.39 0.37 11.57
CA GLU A 149 -19.81 0.49 11.96
C GLU A 149 -20.73 0.24 10.76
N ILE A 150 -20.44 0.86 9.60
CA ILE A 150 -21.15 0.62 8.35
C ILE A 150 -21.08 -0.85 7.96
N ALA A 151 -19.91 -1.48 8.04
CA ALA A 151 -19.76 -2.90 7.76
C ALA A 151 -20.62 -3.77 8.71
N SER A 152 -20.71 -3.39 10.00
CA SER A 152 -21.61 -4.06 10.94
C SER A 152 -23.07 -3.91 10.54
N VAL A 153 -23.51 -2.69 10.16
CA VAL A 153 -24.88 -2.42 9.72
C VAL A 153 -25.22 -3.24 8.47
N ILE A 154 -24.35 -3.23 7.45
CA ILE A 154 -24.55 -4.01 6.22
C ILE A 154 -24.70 -5.50 6.56
N ARG A 155 -23.78 -6.05 7.37
CA ARG A 155 -23.80 -7.47 7.76
C ARG A 155 -25.07 -7.87 8.52
N GLN A 156 -25.65 -6.97 9.30
CA GLN A 156 -26.90 -7.23 10.04
C GLN A 156 -28.15 -7.20 9.16
N ASN A 157 -28.10 -6.51 8.03
CA ASN A 157 -29.25 -6.32 7.13
C ASN A 157 -29.24 -7.25 5.91
N LEU A 158 -28.17 -8.02 5.70
CA LEU A 158 -28.03 -8.93 4.58
C LEU A 158 -28.16 -10.40 4.99
N ARG A 159 -28.51 -11.24 4.03
CA ARG A 159 -28.61 -12.69 4.20
C ARG A 159 -27.22 -13.30 4.21
N LYS A 160 -27.11 -14.52 4.75
CA LYS A 160 -25.83 -15.27 4.78
C LYS A 160 -25.30 -15.63 3.40
N THR A 161 -26.18 -15.64 2.38
CA THR A 161 -25.84 -15.94 1.00
C THR A 161 -25.31 -14.74 0.23
N ASP A 162 -25.56 -13.53 0.73
CA ASP A 162 -25.22 -12.30 0.03
C ASP A 162 -23.70 -12.06 0.16
N LEU A 163 -23.08 -11.67 -0.95
CA LEU A 163 -21.67 -11.33 -1.04
C LEU A 163 -21.51 -9.82 -0.85
N VAL A 164 -20.72 -9.46 0.16
CA VAL A 164 -20.36 -8.06 0.41
C VAL A 164 -18.88 -7.86 0.14
N VAL A 165 -18.59 -6.83 -0.63
CA VAL A 165 -17.26 -6.48 -1.09
C VAL A 165 -16.97 -5.03 -0.71
N ARG A 166 -15.81 -4.78 -0.11
CA ARG A 166 -15.27 -3.42 -0.05
C ARG A 166 -14.61 -3.10 -1.39
N TRP A 167 -15.30 -2.31 -2.20
CA TRP A 167 -14.92 -2.03 -3.58
C TRP A 167 -13.83 -0.97 -3.67
N GLY A 168 -13.88 0.02 -2.77
CA GLY A 168 -12.96 1.16 -2.73
C GLY A 168 -12.64 1.62 -1.30
N GLY A 169 -12.18 2.86 -1.18
CA GLY A 169 -11.85 3.48 0.12
C GLY A 169 -13.07 3.56 1.04
N GLU A 170 -14.20 4.01 0.50
CA GLU A 170 -15.48 4.15 1.21
C GLU A 170 -16.66 3.48 0.47
N GLU A 171 -16.37 2.76 -0.61
CA GLU A 171 -17.38 2.11 -1.48
C GLU A 171 -17.60 0.64 -1.09
N PHE A 172 -18.86 0.21 -1.11
CA PHE A 172 -19.30 -1.16 -0.87
C PHE A 172 -20.13 -1.68 -2.04
N LEU A 173 -19.83 -2.90 -2.48
CA LEU A 173 -20.62 -3.64 -3.46
C LEU A 173 -21.32 -4.81 -2.77
N ILE A 174 -22.59 -5.01 -3.09
CA ILE A 174 -23.45 -6.09 -2.58
C ILE A 174 -23.98 -6.87 -3.79
N PHE A 175 -23.90 -8.19 -3.70
CA PHE A 175 -24.41 -9.15 -4.68
C PHE A 175 -25.17 -10.26 -3.98
#